data_AF-A0AAJ7JGJ1-F1
#
_entry.id   AF-A0AAJ7JGJ1-F1
#
_cell.length_a   1.000
_cell.length_b   1.000
_cell.length_c   1.000
_cell.angle_alpha   90.00
_cell.angle_beta   90.00
_cell.angle_gamma   90.00
#
_symmetry.space_group_name_H-M   'P 1'
#
loop_
_entity.id
_entity.type
_entity.pdbx_description
1 polymer ?
#
loop_
_entity_poly.entity_id
_entity_poly.type
_entity_poly.pdbx_seq_one_letter_code
_entity_poly.pdbx_strand_id
1 'polypeptide(L)'
;MSEYWSLSCEVHSGKEGVCYFGDENRGHVLSHTFTLKDAQARGFRKWCSFIVFMRDKQFLLNMWPFLVDNLKEVIRELQDFAEKKYNAEEAECPQRVARLSTANSGPGTYNNSKQSRTFSNITNEKHVFIRVHMWLVWILSAGARHFIEIFPMSLLDDELNYNLEHQIETEDGFTLVNAKLPVNLTLNSNEPETTSEFSEVSGKSTIVILKDLRAVLGKDQFRQLLYSSLTGVQILVRGPNVERLESLYGLSSLIPRACRRVKIQATEYMDPNKCNFIGVDTSIAVPLPCANVCRLDIVADEHKVTNSSSHVVRWTGALPLKLPTLLTKIEKSLENEKLGISTIKAHLAALQEEWSNIAKVVHAMRGRGHSGDLSELMLNLGAGPHDKKLLDAWSMGLPPNPA
;
A
#
# COMPACT_ATOMS: atom_id res chain seq x y z
N MET A 1 -25.79 -26.74 -22.74
CA MET A 1 -24.88 -27.62 -23.51
C MET A 1 -23.81 -28.28 -22.63
N SER A 2 -23.37 -27.68 -21.51
CA SER A 2 -22.40 -28.33 -20.58
C SER A 2 -23.02 -29.44 -19.72
N GLU A 3 -24.31 -29.32 -19.34
CA GLU A 3 -25.04 -30.35 -18.56
C GLU A 3 -25.08 -31.71 -19.26
N TYR A 4 -25.21 -31.73 -20.60
CA TYR A 4 -25.28 -32.97 -21.38
C TYR A 4 -23.94 -33.72 -21.42
N TRP A 5 -22.81 -33.03 -21.33
CA TRP A 5 -21.48 -33.66 -21.42
C TRP A 5 -21.04 -34.25 -20.06
N SER A 6 -21.35 -33.57 -18.95
CA SER A 6 -21.04 -34.05 -17.59
C SER A 6 -21.74 -35.38 -17.26
N LEU A 7 -22.98 -35.58 -17.72
CA LEU A 7 -23.79 -36.75 -17.37
C LEU A 7 -23.78 -37.87 -18.42
N SER A 8 -23.37 -37.62 -19.67
CA SER A 8 -23.53 -38.59 -20.76
C SER A 8 -22.25 -39.10 -21.43
N CYS A 9 -21.08 -38.47 -21.24
CA CYS A 9 -19.92 -38.77 -22.09
C CYS A 9 -18.66 -39.31 -21.37
N GLU A 10 -18.54 -39.25 -20.04
CA GLU A 10 -17.35 -39.76 -19.33
C GLU A 10 -17.66 -40.91 -18.38
N VAL A 11 -17.30 -42.12 -18.84
CA VAL A 11 -17.45 -43.38 -18.09
C VAL A 11 -16.22 -43.57 -17.22
N HIS A 12 -16.34 -43.27 -15.92
CA HIS A 12 -15.32 -43.59 -14.92
C HIS A 12 -15.44 -45.06 -14.47
N SER A 13 -14.30 -45.69 -14.16
CA SER A 13 -14.20 -47.08 -13.70
C SER A 13 -14.83 -47.33 -12.31
N GLY A 14 -15.25 -46.27 -11.63
CA GLY A 14 -16.22 -46.26 -10.54
C GLY A 14 -17.30 -45.25 -10.89
N LYS A 15 -18.58 -45.61 -10.67
CA LYS A 15 -19.75 -44.81 -11.08
C LYS A 15 -19.87 -43.43 -10.42
N GLU A 16 -18.95 -43.03 -9.55
CA GLU A 16 -18.96 -41.77 -8.79
C GLU A 16 -17.52 -41.22 -8.80
N GLY A 17 -17.38 -39.91 -9.02
CA GLY A 17 -16.05 -39.33 -9.20
C GLY A 17 -16.04 -37.91 -9.75
N VAL A 18 -14.84 -37.35 -9.79
CA VAL A 18 -14.56 -36.01 -10.28
C VAL A 18 -13.93 -36.11 -11.66
N CYS A 19 -14.44 -35.32 -12.59
CA CYS A 19 -13.88 -35.20 -13.92
C CYS A 19 -13.66 -33.74 -14.31
N TYR A 20 -12.71 -33.54 -15.20
CA TYR A 20 -12.43 -32.24 -15.79
C TYR A 20 -12.49 -32.34 -17.29
N PHE A 21 -13.15 -31.36 -17.90
CA PHE A 21 -13.24 -31.24 -19.34
C PHE A 21 -13.40 -29.76 -19.72
N GLY A 22 -13.08 -29.43 -20.96
CA GLY A 22 -13.23 -28.08 -21.48
C GLY A 22 -12.07 -27.64 -22.36
N ASP A 23 -12.29 -26.53 -23.04
CA ASP A 23 -11.36 -25.94 -24.00
C ASP A 23 -11.34 -24.41 -23.85
N GLU A 24 -10.38 -23.74 -24.50
CA GLU A 24 -10.21 -22.29 -24.39
C GLU A 24 -11.41 -21.49 -24.92
N ASN A 25 -12.19 -22.06 -25.84
CA ASN A 25 -13.31 -21.36 -26.49
C ASN A 25 -14.60 -21.46 -25.67
N ARG A 26 -14.82 -22.60 -25.00
CA ARG A 26 -16.03 -22.94 -24.25
C ARG A 26 -15.86 -22.82 -22.75
N GLY A 27 -14.63 -22.64 -22.28
CA GLY A 27 -14.25 -22.62 -20.87
C GLY A 27 -14.00 -24.02 -20.31
N HIS A 28 -13.53 -24.03 -19.06
CA HIS A 28 -13.09 -25.21 -18.35
C HIS A 28 -14.07 -25.58 -17.25
N VAL A 29 -14.35 -26.87 -17.12
CA VAL A 29 -15.37 -27.42 -16.22
C VAL A 29 -14.74 -28.48 -15.33
N LEU A 30 -14.99 -28.38 -14.04
CA LEU A 30 -14.80 -29.45 -13.06
C LEU A 30 -16.18 -29.97 -12.63
N SER A 31 -16.44 -31.24 -12.86
CA SER A 31 -17.72 -31.89 -12.57
C SER A 31 -17.52 -32.98 -11.53
N HIS A 32 -18.26 -32.91 -10.43
CA HIS A 32 -18.27 -33.93 -9.39
C HIS A 32 -19.60 -34.67 -9.41
N THR A 33 -19.60 -35.85 -10.01
CA THR A 33 -20.78 -36.70 -10.17
C THR A 33 -20.93 -37.65 -8.99
N PHE A 34 -22.13 -37.71 -8.41
CA PHE A 34 -22.47 -38.52 -7.23
C PHE A 34 -23.86 -39.14 -7.36
N THR A 35 -24.15 -40.13 -6.50
CA THR A 35 -25.46 -40.79 -6.47
C THR A 35 -26.17 -40.64 -5.12
N LEU A 36 -27.48 -40.50 -5.16
CA LEU A 36 -28.38 -40.49 -4.00
C LEU A 36 -29.25 -41.74 -4.01
N LYS A 37 -29.45 -42.38 -2.85
CA LYS A 37 -30.40 -43.50 -2.73
C LYS A 37 -31.83 -42.99 -2.90
N ASP A 38 -32.59 -43.62 -3.79
CA ASP A 38 -34.02 -43.31 -3.99
C ASP A 38 -34.79 -44.60 -4.26
N ALA A 39 -35.62 -44.95 -3.28
CA ALA A 39 -36.56 -46.05 -3.24
C ALA A 39 -37.43 -46.20 -4.50
N GLN A 40 -37.86 -45.09 -5.10
CA GLN A 40 -38.75 -45.11 -6.27
C GLN A 40 -37.99 -44.97 -7.60
N ALA A 41 -36.70 -44.65 -7.58
CA ALA A 41 -35.89 -44.53 -8.78
C ALA A 41 -35.54 -45.91 -9.37
N ARG A 42 -35.45 -45.99 -10.70
CA ARG A 42 -34.98 -47.18 -11.40
C ARG A 42 -33.53 -47.45 -11.02
N GLY A 43 -33.26 -48.62 -10.44
CA GLY A 43 -31.93 -48.97 -9.92
C GLY A 43 -31.64 -48.41 -8.51
N PHE A 44 -32.66 -47.90 -7.82
CA PHE A 44 -32.60 -47.39 -6.44
C PHE A 44 -31.65 -46.20 -6.22
N ARG A 45 -31.25 -45.54 -7.30
CA ARG A 45 -30.30 -44.43 -7.28
C ARG A 45 -30.74 -43.31 -8.20
N LYS A 46 -30.51 -42.08 -7.77
CA LYS A 46 -30.60 -40.87 -8.60
C LYS A 46 -29.22 -40.29 -8.79
N TRP A 47 -28.91 -39.90 -10.02
CA TRP A 47 -27.64 -39.31 -10.40
C TRP A 47 -27.70 -37.80 -10.27
N CYS A 48 -26.66 -37.22 -9.68
CA CYS A 48 -26.51 -35.78 -9.47
C CYS A 48 -25.06 -35.38 -9.77
N SER A 49 -24.84 -34.11 -10.10
CA SER A 49 -23.48 -33.58 -10.30
C SER A 49 -23.40 -32.14 -9.83
N PHE A 50 -22.29 -31.79 -9.18
CA PHE A 50 -21.88 -30.40 -8.98
C PHE A 50 -20.93 -29.99 -10.09
N ILE A 51 -21.20 -28.84 -10.73
CA ILE A 51 -20.41 -28.35 -11.86
C ILE A 51 -19.81 -26.99 -11.48
N VAL A 52 -18.48 -26.90 -11.51
CA VAL A 52 -17.72 -25.66 -11.36
C VAL A 52 -17.18 -25.26 -12.72
N PHE A 53 -17.54 -24.06 -13.17
CA PHE A 53 -17.15 -23.54 -14.47
C PHE A 53 -16.21 -22.33 -14.30
N MET A 54 -15.07 -22.33 -14.99
CA MET A 54 -14.11 -21.24 -15.00
C MET A 54 -13.52 -21.01 -16.40
N ARG A 55 -13.13 -19.77 -16.72
CA ARG A 55 -12.42 -19.47 -17.98
C ARG A 55 -10.93 -19.78 -17.92
N ASP A 56 -10.34 -19.73 -16.73
CA ASP A 56 -8.93 -19.97 -16.52
C ASP A 56 -8.70 -21.45 -16.18
N LYS A 57 -8.00 -22.16 -17.07
CA LYS A 57 -7.61 -23.56 -16.88
C LYS A 57 -6.71 -23.72 -15.66
N GLN A 58 -5.67 -22.91 -15.56
CA GLN A 58 -4.61 -23.11 -14.56
C GLN A 58 -5.15 -22.83 -13.16
N PHE A 59 -5.95 -21.77 -13.02
CA PHE A 59 -6.61 -21.46 -11.75
C PHE A 59 -7.56 -22.59 -11.32
N LEU A 60 -8.38 -23.12 -12.23
CA LEU A 60 -9.30 -24.21 -11.92
C LEU A 60 -8.56 -25.49 -11.49
N LEU A 61 -7.48 -25.86 -12.20
CA LEU A 61 -6.68 -27.04 -11.87
C LEU A 61 -5.92 -26.88 -10.55
N ASN A 62 -5.41 -25.68 -10.26
CA ASN A 62 -4.76 -25.40 -8.97
C ASN A 62 -5.77 -25.41 -7.81
N MET A 63 -7.00 -24.94 -8.04
CA MET A 63 -8.11 -24.99 -7.09
C MET A 63 -8.74 -26.37 -6.95
N TRP A 64 -8.37 -27.34 -7.80
CA TRP A 64 -8.99 -28.66 -7.85
C TRP A 64 -9.05 -29.35 -6.49
N PRO A 65 -7.95 -29.52 -5.73
CA PRO A 65 -7.99 -30.25 -4.46
C PRO A 65 -8.95 -29.59 -3.47
N PHE A 66 -8.88 -28.26 -3.35
CA PHE A 66 -9.79 -27.46 -2.53
C PHE A 66 -11.25 -27.65 -2.93
N LEU A 67 -11.58 -27.54 -4.22
CA LEU A 67 -12.95 -27.68 -4.70
C LEU A 67 -13.49 -29.09 -4.46
N VAL A 68 -12.67 -30.11 -4.75
CA VAL A 68 -13.07 -31.50 -4.57
C VAL A 68 -13.33 -31.83 -3.11
N ASP A 69 -12.43 -31.45 -2.19
CA ASP A 69 -12.58 -31.80 -0.78
C ASP A 69 -13.80 -31.13 -0.15
N ASN A 70 -14.06 -29.86 -0.48
CA ASN A 70 -15.26 -29.19 0.02
C ASN A 70 -16.55 -29.70 -0.62
N LEU A 71 -16.56 -30.00 -1.94
CA LEU A 71 -17.72 -30.59 -2.59
C LEU A 71 -18.03 -32.00 -2.07
N LYS A 72 -17.01 -32.80 -1.69
CA LYS A 72 -17.23 -34.11 -1.04
C LYS A 72 -18.03 -33.98 0.24
N GLU A 73 -17.77 -32.96 1.07
CA GLU A 73 -18.52 -32.76 2.31
C GLU A 73 -19.99 -32.44 2.04
N VAL A 74 -20.27 -31.60 1.04
CA VAL A 74 -21.65 -31.31 0.61
C VAL A 74 -22.34 -32.57 0.09
N ILE A 75 -21.64 -33.37 -0.72
CA ILE A 75 -22.15 -34.62 -1.27
C ILE A 75 -22.47 -35.61 -0.14
N ARG A 76 -21.57 -35.76 0.83
CA ARG A 76 -21.75 -36.63 2.00
C ARG A 76 -22.99 -36.24 2.81
N GLU A 77 -23.18 -34.95 3.11
CA GLU A 77 -24.37 -34.46 3.81
C GLU A 77 -25.66 -34.81 3.04
N LEU A 78 -25.66 -34.65 1.72
CA LEU A 78 -26.81 -34.98 0.87
C LEU A 78 -27.08 -36.49 0.79
N GLN A 79 -26.02 -37.31 0.73
CA GLN A 79 -26.11 -38.77 0.74
C GLN A 79 -26.67 -39.28 2.07
N ASP A 80 -26.24 -38.72 3.20
CA ASP A 80 -26.74 -39.06 4.53
C ASP A 80 -28.25 -38.78 4.66
N PHE A 81 -28.72 -37.65 4.13
CA PHE A 81 -30.17 -37.34 4.11
C PHE A 81 -30.96 -38.32 3.25
N ALA A 82 -30.48 -38.62 2.04
CA ALA A 82 -31.13 -39.56 1.14
C ALA A 82 -31.15 -40.99 1.69
N GLU A 83 -30.06 -41.43 2.33
CA GLU A 83 -29.95 -42.75 2.94
C GLU A 83 -30.90 -42.92 4.12
N LYS A 84 -31.00 -41.92 5.01
CA LYS A 84 -31.96 -41.94 6.12
C LYS A 84 -33.39 -42.09 5.62
N LYS A 85 -33.77 -41.32 4.60
CA LYS A 85 -35.11 -41.43 3.99
C LYS A 85 -35.32 -42.79 3.35
N TYR A 86 -34.35 -43.28 2.58
CA TYR A 86 -34.42 -44.58 1.92
C TYR A 86 -34.65 -45.72 2.94
N ASN A 87 -33.89 -45.73 4.04
CA ASN A 87 -34.01 -46.74 5.08
C ASN A 87 -35.37 -46.69 5.79
N ALA A 88 -35.91 -45.49 6.04
CA ALA A 88 -37.25 -45.32 6.61
C ALA A 88 -38.35 -45.87 5.68
N GLU A 89 -38.27 -45.55 4.38
CA GLU A 89 -39.21 -46.06 3.37
C GLU A 89 -39.10 -47.58 3.19
N GLU A 90 -37.89 -48.15 3.29
CA GLU A 90 -37.67 -49.60 3.24
C GLU A 90 -38.22 -50.32 4.47
N ALA A 91 -38.12 -49.71 5.66
CA ALA A 91 -38.65 -50.25 6.90
C ALA A 91 -40.19 -50.25 6.94
N GLU A 92 -40.84 -49.20 6.42
CA GLU A 92 -42.30 -49.11 6.36
C GLU A 92 -42.90 -50.04 5.30
N CYS A 93 -42.24 -50.19 4.14
CA CYS A 93 -42.69 -51.08 3.07
C CYS A 93 -41.51 -51.74 2.36
N PRO A 94 -41.20 -53.02 2.68
CA PRO A 94 -40.10 -53.74 2.05
C PRO A 94 -40.29 -53.78 0.53
N GLN A 95 -39.34 -53.21 -0.20
CA GLN A 95 -39.51 -52.87 -1.62
C GLN A 95 -39.73 -54.06 -2.55
N ARG A 96 -39.37 -55.26 -2.08
CA ARG A 96 -39.71 -56.55 -2.72
C ARG A 96 -41.22 -56.73 -2.84
N VAL A 97 -41.98 -56.37 -1.80
CA VAL A 97 -43.45 -56.47 -1.73
C VAL A 97 -44.11 -55.44 -2.63
N ALA A 98 -43.60 -54.19 -2.64
CA ALA A 98 -44.10 -53.14 -3.53
C ALA A 98 -43.94 -53.49 -5.02
N ARG A 99 -42.81 -54.12 -5.42
CA ARG A 99 -42.60 -54.59 -6.80
C ARG A 99 -43.52 -55.75 -7.18
N LEU A 100 -43.74 -56.71 -6.28
CA LEU A 100 -44.68 -57.81 -6.46
C LEU A 100 -46.13 -57.31 -6.63
N SER A 101 -46.52 -56.27 -5.88
CA SER A 101 -47.86 -55.67 -6.01
C SER A 101 -48.08 -54.98 -7.37
N THR A 102 -47.06 -54.30 -7.91
CA THR A 102 -47.12 -53.68 -9.24
C THR A 102 -47.05 -54.66 -10.40
N ALA A 103 -46.50 -55.87 -10.21
CA ALA A 103 -46.48 -56.92 -11.23
C ALA A 103 -47.81 -57.69 -11.31
N ASN A 104 -48.57 -57.76 -10.21
CA ASN A 104 -49.90 -58.39 -10.16
C ASN A 104 -51.05 -57.47 -10.59
N SER A 105 -50.76 -56.22 -10.94
CA SER A 105 -51.73 -55.28 -11.49
C SER A 105 -51.81 -55.50 -13.00
N GLY A 106 -52.94 -55.99 -13.50
CA GLY A 106 -53.14 -56.37 -14.91
C GLY A 106 -52.86 -55.25 -15.93
N PRO A 107 -52.72 -55.59 -17.22
CA PRO A 107 -52.30 -54.68 -18.28
C PRO A 107 -53.43 -53.71 -18.65
N GLY A 108 -53.58 -52.64 -17.88
CA GLY A 108 -54.74 -51.77 -18.02
C GLY A 108 -54.65 -50.42 -17.34
N THR A 109 -53.47 -49.77 -17.26
CA THR A 109 -53.41 -48.31 -17.06
C THR A 109 -52.05 -47.76 -17.52
N TYR A 110 -51.94 -47.42 -18.80
CA TYR A 110 -50.94 -46.47 -19.26
C TYR A 110 -51.43 -45.07 -18.87
N ASN A 111 -50.83 -44.46 -17.84
CA ASN A 111 -50.54 -43.02 -17.73
C ASN A 111 -50.25 -42.60 -16.28
N ASN A 112 -49.00 -42.82 -15.88
CA ASN A 112 -48.16 -41.72 -15.43
C ASN A 112 -46.73 -42.27 -15.49
N SER A 113 -45.93 -41.75 -16.42
CA SER A 113 -44.48 -41.80 -16.28
C SER A 113 -44.18 -41.36 -14.85
N LYS A 114 -43.70 -42.26 -13.98
CA LYS A 114 -43.34 -41.92 -12.60
C LYS A 114 -42.38 -40.74 -12.67
N GLN A 115 -42.89 -39.53 -12.43
CA GLN A 115 -42.09 -38.31 -12.48
C GLN A 115 -40.96 -38.47 -11.47
N SER A 116 -39.74 -38.11 -11.88
CA SER A 116 -38.59 -38.15 -10.98
C SER A 116 -38.93 -37.32 -9.74
N ARG A 117 -38.83 -37.91 -8.54
CA ARG A 117 -39.10 -37.19 -7.29
C ARG A 117 -38.23 -35.94 -7.22
N THR A 118 -38.81 -34.85 -6.71
CA THR A 118 -38.06 -33.61 -6.46
C THR A 118 -36.94 -33.86 -5.45
N PHE A 119 -35.89 -33.04 -5.50
CA PHE A 119 -34.71 -33.22 -4.65
C PHE A 119 -35.05 -33.19 -3.15
N SER A 120 -35.94 -32.27 -2.73
CA SER A 120 -36.48 -32.20 -1.37
C SER A 120 -37.24 -33.47 -0.97
N ASN A 121 -37.93 -34.11 -1.91
CA ASN A 121 -38.63 -35.37 -1.64
C ASN A 121 -37.69 -36.57 -1.54
N ILE A 122 -36.44 -36.48 -2.00
CA ILE A 122 -35.45 -37.58 -1.90
C ILE A 122 -34.67 -37.46 -0.59
N THR A 123 -34.32 -36.23 -0.20
CA THR A 123 -33.56 -35.98 1.03
C THR A 123 -34.45 -35.87 2.27
N ASN A 124 -35.77 -35.67 2.10
CA ASN A 124 -36.72 -35.37 3.19
C ASN A 124 -36.38 -34.11 3.99
N GLU A 125 -35.61 -33.19 3.40
CA GLU A 125 -35.11 -31.99 4.06
C GLU A 125 -35.76 -30.75 3.47
N LYS A 126 -36.49 -29.99 4.30
CA LYS A 126 -37.26 -28.80 3.89
C LYS A 126 -36.36 -27.69 3.36
N HIS A 127 -35.15 -27.56 3.93
CA HIS A 127 -34.23 -26.46 3.63
C HIS A 127 -33.02 -26.90 2.81
N VAL A 128 -33.12 -28.01 2.07
CA VAL A 128 -31.99 -28.61 1.32
C VAL A 128 -31.35 -27.62 0.34
N PHE A 129 -32.14 -26.83 -0.39
CA PHE A 129 -31.62 -25.84 -1.34
C PHE A 129 -30.94 -24.65 -0.65
N ILE A 130 -31.43 -24.25 0.53
CA ILE A 130 -30.79 -23.18 1.32
C ILE A 130 -29.44 -23.66 1.82
N ARG A 131 -29.35 -24.90 2.32
CA ARG A 131 -28.08 -25.50 2.76
C ARG A 131 -27.08 -25.61 1.62
N VAL A 132 -27.49 -26.14 0.48
CA VAL A 132 -26.63 -26.23 -0.72
C VAL A 132 -26.18 -24.84 -1.16
N HIS A 133 -27.07 -23.85 -1.18
CA HIS A 133 -26.71 -22.47 -1.51
C HIS A 133 -25.66 -21.90 -0.54
N MET A 134 -25.85 -22.06 0.77
CA MET A 134 -24.88 -21.61 1.77
C MET A 134 -23.50 -22.25 1.58
N TRP A 135 -23.47 -23.56 1.32
CA TRP A 135 -22.23 -24.26 1.00
C TRP A 135 -21.55 -23.72 -0.25
N LEU A 136 -22.29 -23.52 -1.34
CA LEU A 136 -21.73 -22.99 -2.59
C LEU A 136 -21.20 -21.55 -2.43
N VAL A 137 -21.95 -20.69 -1.74
CA VAL A 137 -21.49 -19.32 -1.44
C VAL A 137 -20.23 -19.33 -0.60
N TRP A 138 -20.17 -20.20 0.42
CA TRP A 138 -18.98 -20.33 1.25
C TRP A 138 -17.78 -20.86 0.45
N ILE A 139 -17.96 -21.90 -0.38
CA ILE A 139 -16.90 -22.45 -1.25
C ILE A 139 -16.36 -21.36 -2.19
N LEU A 140 -17.23 -20.56 -2.82
CA LEU A 140 -16.82 -19.46 -3.67
C LEU A 140 -16.05 -18.39 -2.88
N SER A 141 -16.53 -18.02 -1.70
CA SER A 141 -15.89 -17.02 -0.85
C SER A 141 -14.53 -17.47 -0.31
N ALA A 142 -14.42 -18.72 0.15
CA ALA A 142 -13.19 -19.32 0.63
C ALA A 142 -12.21 -19.54 -0.52
N GLY A 143 -12.69 -19.98 -1.69
CA GLY A 143 -11.88 -20.14 -2.89
C GLY A 143 -11.27 -18.81 -3.37
N ALA A 144 -12.01 -17.72 -3.30
CA ALA A 144 -11.52 -16.37 -3.58
C ALA A 144 -10.49 -15.84 -2.55
N ARG A 145 -10.26 -16.55 -1.44
CA ARG A 145 -9.22 -16.25 -0.45
C ARG A 145 -8.11 -17.31 -0.43
N HIS A 146 -8.20 -18.33 -1.29
CA HIS A 146 -7.26 -19.45 -1.25
C HIS A 146 -5.87 -19.07 -1.76
N PHE A 147 -5.82 -18.25 -2.81
CA PHE A 147 -4.60 -17.62 -3.28
C PHE A 147 -4.62 -16.14 -2.90
N ILE A 148 -3.69 -15.76 -2.01
CA ILE A 148 -3.45 -14.37 -1.62
C ILE A 148 -2.07 -14.03 -2.15
N GLU A 149 -2.00 -13.04 -3.03
CA GLU A 149 -0.73 -12.46 -3.42
C GLU A 149 -0.25 -11.52 -2.32
N ILE A 150 0.94 -11.81 -1.80
CA ILE A 150 1.61 -11.00 -0.80
C ILE A 150 2.79 -10.35 -1.50
N PHE A 151 2.72 -9.04 -1.72
CA PHE A 151 3.82 -8.25 -2.24
C PHE A 151 4.55 -7.58 -1.08
N PRO A 152 5.78 -8.01 -0.74
CA PRO A 152 6.62 -7.23 0.15
C PRO A 152 7.05 -5.98 -0.62
N MET A 153 6.37 -4.86 -0.36
CA MET A 153 6.86 -3.55 -0.79
C MET A 153 8.02 -3.18 0.14
N SER A 154 9.24 -3.48 -0.32
CA SER A 154 10.49 -3.15 0.39
C SER A 154 10.61 -1.65 0.61
N LEU A 155 10.90 -1.24 1.86
CA LEU A 155 11.47 0.06 2.25
C LEU A 155 10.90 1.25 1.47
N LEU A 156 9.58 1.37 1.42
CA LEU A 156 9.01 2.68 1.15
C LEU A 156 9.40 3.54 2.34
N ASP A 157 10.31 4.48 2.12
CA ASP A 157 10.57 5.52 3.11
C ASP A 157 9.21 6.14 3.43
N ASP A 158 8.84 6.26 4.71
CA ASP A 158 7.60 6.94 5.16
C ASP A 158 7.48 8.37 4.57
N GLU A 159 8.56 8.89 3.98
CA GLU A 159 8.62 10.14 3.24
C GLU A 159 7.88 10.11 1.88
N LEU A 160 7.63 8.93 1.29
CA LEU A 160 6.90 8.75 0.03
C LEU A 160 5.46 8.30 0.35
N ASN A 161 4.50 9.23 0.30
CA ASN A 161 3.09 8.93 0.57
C ASN A 161 2.46 8.18 -0.61
N TYR A 162 2.44 6.85 -0.51
CA TYR A 162 1.64 5.99 -1.37
C TYR A 162 0.24 5.85 -0.76
N ASN A 163 -0.81 6.15 -1.54
CA ASN A 163 -2.19 5.88 -1.14
C ASN A 163 -2.40 4.36 -1.08
N LEU A 164 -2.17 3.77 0.08
CA LEU A 164 -2.28 2.35 0.31
C LEU A 164 -3.43 2.09 1.27
N GLU A 165 -4.65 1.93 0.74
CA GLU A 165 -5.88 1.87 1.53
C GLU A 165 -5.95 0.70 2.54
N HIS A 166 -5.00 -0.24 2.55
CA HIS A 166 -5.00 -1.39 3.47
C HIS A 166 -3.58 -1.84 3.83
N GLN A 167 -2.93 -1.16 4.77
CA GLN A 167 -1.62 -1.55 5.32
C GLN A 167 -1.76 -2.56 6.46
N ILE A 168 -0.90 -3.58 6.45
CA ILE A 168 -0.58 -4.38 7.64
C ILE A 168 0.92 -4.19 7.88
N GLU A 169 1.27 -3.43 8.92
CA GLU A 169 2.66 -3.30 9.39
C GLU A 169 3.09 -4.63 10.01
N THR A 170 4.29 -5.11 9.65
CA THR A 170 4.92 -6.26 10.30
C THR A 170 6.04 -5.81 11.23
N GLU A 171 6.31 -6.60 12.27
CA GLU A 171 7.37 -6.34 13.26
C GLU A 171 8.78 -6.24 12.62
N ASP A 172 8.94 -6.76 11.40
CA ASP A 172 10.18 -6.77 10.63
C ASP A 172 10.37 -5.55 9.70
N GLY A 173 9.52 -4.52 9.81
CA GLY A 173 9.74 -3.22 9.14
C GLY A 173 9.40 -3.17 7.65
N PHE A 174 8.49 -4.02 7.19
CA PHE A 174 7.92 -3.94 5.84
C PHE A 174 6.39 -3.82 5.89
N THR A 175 5.81 -3.15 4.89
CA THR A 175 4.36 -3.01 4.77
C THR A 175 3.81 -4.09 3.85
N LEU A 176 2.87 -4.89 4.35
CA LEU A 176 2.14 -5.85 3.53
C LEU A 176 0.89 -5.18 2.94
N VAL A 177 0.71 -5.36 1.63
CA VAL A 177 -0.45 -4.83 0.89
C VAL A 177 -1.27 -5.99 0.34
N ASN A 178 -2.57 -5.91 0.53
CA ASN A 178 -3.51 -6.85 -0.09
C ASN A 178 -3.74 -6.47 -1.56
N ALA A 179 -3.30 -7.33 -2.49
CA ALA A 179 -3.44 -7.12 -3.93
C ALA A 179 -4.88 -7.25 -4.49
N LYS A 180 -5.90 -7.47 -3.63
CA LYS A 180 -7.31 -7.58 -4.08
C LYS A 180 -7.89 -6.29 -4.66
N LEU A 181 -7.28 -5.16 -4.38
CA LEU A 181 -7.58 -3.88 -5.01
C LEU A 181 -6.35 -3.43 -5.82
N PRO A 182 -6.55 -2.79 -6.99
CA PRO A 182 -5.45 -2.23 -7.74
C PRO A 182 -4.67 -1.26 -6.86
N VAL A 183 -3.44 -1.62 -6.53
CA VAL A 183 -2.52 -0.74 -5.82
C VAL A 183 -2.15 0.38 -6.79
N ASN A 184 -2.67 1.57 -6.54
CA ASN A 184 -2.35 2.72 -7.36
C ASN A 184 -0.95 3.21 -6.98
N LEU A 185 0.07 2.65 -7.62
CA LEU A 185 1.49 3.05 -7.48
C LEU A 185 1.78 4.42 -8.12
N THR A 186 0.77 5.21 -8.46
CA THR A 186 0.97 6.61 -8.81
C THR A 186 1.70 7.27 -7.64
N LEU A 187 2.99 7.55 -7.85
CA LEU A 187 3.71 8.60 -7.14
C LEU A 187 2.80 9.83 -7.22
N ASN A 188 2.08 10.10 -6.14
CA ASN A 188 1.40 11.36 -6.01
C ASN A 188 2.51 12.41 -6.01
N SER A 189 2.70 13.04 -7.17
CA SER A 189 3.48 14.27 -7.29
C SER A 189 2.86 15.41 -6.50
N ASN A 190 1.62 15.20 -6.01
CA ASN A 190 1.01 15.94 -4.94
C ASN A 190 1.83 15.71 -3.67
N GLU A 191 2.51 16.77 -3.26
CA GLU A 191 3.25 16.91 -2.01
C GLU A 191 2.64 16.02 -0.90
N PRO A 192 3.41 15.10 -0.30
CA PRO A 192 2.89 14.18 0.68
C PRO A 192 2.43 15.00 1.88
N GLU A 193 1.12 15.16 2.13
CA GLU A 193 0.58 15.94 3.26
C GLU A 193 1.51 17.07 3.69
N THR A 194 1.69 18.09 2.83
CA THR A 194 2.15 19.38 3.34
C THR A 194 1.25 19.66 4.53
N THR A 195 1.86 19.80 5.72
CA THR A 195 1.18 20.27 6.91
C THR A 195 0.18 21.34 6.50
N SER A 196 -1.08 21.21 6.94
CA SER A 196 -2.19 22.17 6.73
C SER A 196 -1.74 23.66 6.81
N GLU A 197 -0.64 23.90 7.51
CA GLU A 197 0.15 25.12 7.65
C GLU A 197 0.63 25.82 6.36
N PHE A 198 0.85 25.14 5.23
CA PHE A 198 1.36 25.77 3.99
C PHE A 198 0.35 25.87 2.84
N SER A 199 -0.93 25.58 3.08
CA SER A 199 -1.96 25.54 2.03
C SER A 199 -2.11 26.85 1.25
N GLU A 200 -1.82 28.00 1.87
CA GLU A 200 -1.87 29.32 1.24
C GLU A 200 -0.82 29.51 0.12
N VAL A 201 0.28 28.76 0.17
CA VAL A 201 1.45 28.96 -0.71
C VAL A 201 1.77 27.73 -1.57
N SER A 202 1.10 26.61 -1.32
CA SER A 202 1.28 25.33 -2.05
C SER A 202 1.07 25.42 -3.57
N GLY A 203 0.51 26.51 -4.09
CA GLY A 203 0.35 26.74 -5.54
C GLY A 203 1.65 27.06 -6.28
N LYS A 204 2.71 27.51 -5.59
CA LYS A 204 4.04 27.78 -6.17
C LYS A 204 4.98 26.60 -5.93
N SER A 205 5.72 26.21 -6.96
CA SER A 205 6.74 25.17 -6.84
C SER A 205 7.89 25.63 -5.93
N THR A 206 8.33 24.77 -5.01
CA THR A 206 9.49 25.00 -4.12
C THR A 206 10.76 25.37 -4.90
N ILE A 207 10.95 24.82 -6.10
CA ILE A 207 12.09 25.12 -6.96
C ILE A 207 12.05 26.58 -7.45
N VAL A 208 10.86 27.09 -7.79
CA VAL A 208 10.68 28.47 -8.24
C VAL A 208 10.98 29.41 -7.07
N ILE A 209 10.41 29.13 -5.90
CA ILE A 209 10.67 29.89 -4.67
C ILE A 209 12.19 29.96 -4.36
N LEU A 210 12.90 28.83 -4.43
CA LEU A 210 14.34 28.79 -4.16
C LEU A 210 15.15 29.56 -5.21
N LYS A 211 14.74 29.51 -6.49
CA LYS A 211 15.38 30.30 -7.57
C LYS A 211 15.14 31.80 -7.39
N ASP A 212 13.91 32.19 -7.04
CA ASP A 212 13.55 33.59 -6.78
C ASP A 212 14.32 34.13 -5.56
N LEU A 213 14.36 33.36 -4.47
CA LEU A 213 15.11 33.72 -3.26
C LEU A 213 16.62 33.88 -3.56
N ARG A 214 17.19 33.01 -4.39
CA ARG A 214 18.58 33.16 -4.86
C ARG A 214 18.78 34.42 -5.70
N ALA A 215 17.85 34.71 -6.62
CA ALA A 215 17.93 35.89 -7.48
C ALA A 215 17.90 37.19 -6.67
N VAL A 216 17.09 37.23 -5.61
CA VAL A 216 16.92 38.43 -4.77
C VAL A 216 18.06 38.59 -3.75
N LEU A 217 18.54 37.52 -3.12
CA LEU A 217 19.62 37.58 -2.13
C LEU A 217 21.02 37.69 -2.75
N GLY A 218 21.18 37.24 -3.99
CA GLY A 218 22.47 37.03 -4.60
C GLY A 218 23.19 35.78 -4.06
N LYS A 219 24.32 35.46 -4.66
CA LYS A 219 25.02 34.19 -4.47
C LYS A 219 25.49 33.95 -3.03
N ASP A 220 26.13 34.94 -2.41
CA ASP A 220 26.79 34.73 -1.12
C ASP A 220 25.79 34.63 0.04
N GLN A 221 24.78 35.50 0.08
CA GLN A 221 23.74 35.44 1.12
C GLN A 221 22.86 34.20 0.96
N PHE A 222 22.49 33.82 -0.27
CA PHE A 222 21.75 32.59 -0.51
C PHE A 222 22.53 31.35 -0.07
N ARG A 223 23.84 31.33 -0.32
CA ARG A 223 24.73 30.25 0.14
C ARG A 223 24.80 30.14 1.67
N GLN A 224 24.87 31.28 2.38
CA GLN A 224 24.78 31.29 3.85
C GLN A 224 23.48 30.66 4.32
N LEU A 225 22.36 31.05 3.70
CA LEU A 225 21.04 30.54 4.03
C LEU A 225 20.92 29.03 3.77
N LEU A 226 21.41 28.53 2.63
CA LEU A 226 21.45 27.10 2.32
C LEU A 226 22.33 26.33 3.32
N TYR A 227 23.51 26.84 3.63
CA TYR A 227 24.42 26.21 4.60
C TYR A 227 23.78 26.11 5.98
N SER A 228 23.18 27.20 6.46
CA SER A 228 22.48 27.22 7.73
C SER A 228 21.32 26.22 7.75
N SER A 229 20.51 26.18 6.68
CA SER A 229 19.34 25.31 6.58
C SER A 229 19.72 23.83 6.63
N LEU A 230 20.76 23.43 5.89
CA LEU A 230 21.19 22.04 5.79
C LEU A 230 21.98 21.55 7.02
N THR A 231 22.67 22.44 7.73
CA THR A 231 23.53 22.08 8.88
C THR A 231 22.86 22.25 10.25
N GLY A 232 21.55 22.47 10.28
CA GLY A 232 20.76 22.54 11.51
C GLY A 232 20.88 23.85 12.29
N VAL A 233 21.41 24.92 11.68
CA VAL A 233 21.33 26.27 12.25
C VAL A 233 19.87 26.74 12.14
N GLN A 234 19.32 27.33 13.20
CA GLN A 234 17.92 27.78 13.16
C GLN A 234 17.74 28.87 12.11
N ILE A 235 16.74 28.71 11.25
CA ILE A 235 16.34 29.68 10.24
C ILE A 235 15.18 30.50 10.79
N LEU A 236 15.39 31.81 10.90
CA LEU A 236 14.37 32.77 11.29
C LEU A 236 14.02 33.65 10.10
N VAL A 237 12.77 33.63 9.65
CA VAL A 237 12.29 34.50 8.58
C VAL A 237 11.38 35.57 9.18
N ARG A 238 11.78 36.83 9.06
CA ARG A 238 11.04 38.01 9.53
C ARG A 238 10.58 38.82 8.32
N GLY A 239 9.29 39.10 8.20
CA GLY A 239 8.79 39.86 7.05
C GLY A 239 7.28 39.73 6.84
N PRO A 240 6.76 40.20 5.69
CA PRO A 240 5.35 40.05 5.30
C PRO A 240 4.90 38.59 5.22
N ASN A 241 3.60 38.32 5.39
CA ASN A 241 3.10 36.95 5.54
C ASN A 241 3.43 36.04 4.33
N VAL A 242 3.12 36.49 3.11
CA VAL A 242 3.26 35.66 1.90
C VAL A 242 4.72 35.30 1.62
N GLU A 243 5.62 36.29 1.59
CA GLU A 243 7.05 36.09 1.30
C GLU A 243 7.74 35.26 2.38
N ARG A 244 7.32 35.44 3.65
CA ARG A 244 7.78 34.65 4.79
C ARG A 244 7.39 33.19 4.63
N LEU A 245 6.13 32.91 4.32
CA LEU A 245 5.63 31.55 4.11
C LEU A 245 6.31 30.88 2.90
N GLU A 246 6.47 31.60 1.78
CA GLU A 246 7.22 31.13 0.61
C GLU A 246 8.64 30.72 0.98
N SER A 247 9.38 31.61 1.63
CA SER A 247 10.77 31.36 2.04
C SER A 247 10.88 30.13 2.97
N LEU A 248 9.99 30.02 3.97
CA LEU A 248 9.97 28.88 4.88
C LEU A 248 9.64 27.57 4.16
N TYR A 249 8.66 27.59 3.25
CA TYR A 249 8.26 26.42 2.47
C TYR A 249 9.40 25.92 1.57
N GLY A 250 10.02 26.82 0.80
CA GLY A 250 11.13 26.47 -0.07
C GLY A 250 12.34 25.93 0.69
N LEU A 251 12.76 26.60 1.77
CA LEU A 251 13.96 26.19 2.52
C LEU A 251 13.76 24.90 3.32
N SER A 252 12.60 24.73 3.98
CA SER A 252 12.31 23.53 4.76
C SER A 252 12.12 22.29 3.89
N SER A 253 11.78 22.46 2.61
CA SER A 253 11.68 21.35 1.64
C SER A 253 13.01 20.67 1.33
N LEU A 254 14.16 21.31 1.61
CA LEU A 254 15.50 20.80 1.31
C LEU A 254 16.04 19.80 2.35
N ILE A 255 15.36 19.63 3.48
CA ILE A 255 15.79 18.74 4.57
C ILE A 255 14.81 17.57 4.75
N PRO A 256 15.26 16.42 5.28
CA PRO A 256 14.39 15.27 5.59
C PRO A 256 13.22 15.64 6.49
N ARG A 257 12.06 15.00 6.31
CA ARG A 257 10.85 15.31 7.08
C ARG A 257 11.06 15.12 8.58
N ALA A 258 11.76 14.05 8.94
CA ALA A 258 12.12 13.74 10.32
C ALA A 258 12.93 14.86 11.01
N CYS A 259 13.61 15.72 10.23
CA CYS A 259 14.38 16.84 10.73
C CYS A 259 13.59 18.16 10.75
N ARG A 260 12.39 18.22 10.15
CA ARG A 260 11.60 19.46 10.01
C ARG A 260 10.80 19.74 11.27
N ARG A 261 11.03 20.91 11.88
CA ARG A 261 10.27 21.46 13.01
C ARG A 261 9.98 22.91 12.70
N VAL A 262 8.92 23.13 11.93
CA VAL A 262 8.60 24.45 11.36
C VAL A 262 7.50 25.12 12.18
N LYS A 263 7.66 26.41 12.46
CA LYS A 263 6.62 27.27 13.03
C LYS A 263 6.38 28.44 12.09
N ILE A 264 5.33 28.38 11.29
CA ILE A 264 5.04 29.36 10.22
C ILE A 264 4.82 30.79 10.71
N GLN A 265 4.21 30.93 11.89
CA GLN A 265 3.89 32.21 12.50
C GLN A 265 3.97 32.07 14.02
N ALA A 266 5.03 32.60 14.59
CA ALA A 266 5.24 32.68 16.03
C ALA A 266 4.93 34.10 16.52
N THR A 267 4.34 34.21 17.71
CA THR A 267 4.07 35.48 18.40
C THR A 267 5.28 35.99 19.18
N GLU A 268 6.25 35.12 19.44
CA GLU A 268 7.50 35.42 20.12
C GLU A 268 8.63 34.55 19.55
N TYR A 269 9.88 34.94 19.80
CA TYR A 269 11.03 34.13 19.44
C TYR A 269 11.05 32.80 20.23
N MET A 270 11.34 31.71 19.54
CA MET A 270 11.45 30.37 20.11
C MET A 270 12.87 29.82 19.95
N ASP A 271 13.33 29.10 20.97
CA ASP A 271 14.65 28.48 21.00
C ASP A 271 14.85 27.42 19.87
N PRO A 272 16.07 27.23 19.33
CA PRO A 272 16.39 26.22 18.31
C PRO A 272 15.98 24.78 18.67
N ASN A 273 15.86 24.47 19.96
CA ASN A 273 15.38 23.15 20.41
C ASN A 273 13.88 22.95 20.24
N LYS A 274 13.08 24.00 20.03
CA LYS A 274 11.64 23.89 19.77
C LYS A 274 11.32 23.82 18.27
N CYS A 275 12.02 24.62 17.47
CA CYS A 275 11.81 24.68 16.02
C CYS A 275 13.12 25.06 15.32
N ASN A 276 13.41 24.44 14.18
CA ASN A 276 14.55 24.81 13.34
C ASN A 276 14.18 25.82 12.25
N PHE A 277 12.91 25.96 11.91
CA PHE A 277 12.40 27.03 11.04
C PHE A 277 11.32 27.81 11.76
N ILE A 278 11.45 29.13 11.81
CA ILE A 278 10.49 30.01 12.49
C ILE A 278 10.18 31.23 11.64
N GLY A 279 8.89 31.51 11.45
CA GLY A 279 8.38 32.72 10.85
C GLY A 279 7.88 33.69 11.92
N VAL A 280 8.31 34.95 11.84
CA VAL A 280 7.87 36.01 12.75
C VAL A 280 7.46 37.27 11.98
N ASP A 281 6.55 38.03 12.58
CA ASP A 281 6.16 39.34 12.07
C ASP A 281 7.27 40.39 12.26
N THR A 282 7.21 41.46 11.46
CA THR A 282 8.15 42.59 11.54
C THR A 282 8.11 43.32 12.88
N SER A 283 7.04 43.23 13.67
CA SER A 283 6.92 43.85 14.99
C SER A 283 7.62 43.09 16.13
N ILE A 284 7.94 41.81 15.93
CA ILE A 284 8.40 40.92 17.01
C ILE A 284 9.89 41.14 17.31
N ALA A 285 10.23 41.14 18.60
CA ALA A 285 11.62 41.17 19.04
C ALA A 285 12.31 39.83 18.75
N VAL A 286 13.47 39.91 18.10
CA VAL A 286 14.27 38.75 17.68
C VAL A 286 15.69 38.89 18.23
N PRO A 287 16.43 37.78 18.40
CA PRO A 287 17.81 37.86 18.86
C PRO A 287 18.68 38.74 17.97
N LEU A 288 19.71 39.34 18.57
CA LEU A 288 20.78 39.98 17.80
C LEU A 288 21.45 38.97 16.87
N PRO A 289 22.01 39.41 15.73
CA PRO A 289 22.71 38.52 14.81
C PRO A 289 23.73 37.66 15.54
N CYS A 290 23.64 36.33 15.37
CA CYS A 290 24.50 35.37 16.05
C CYS A 290 24.81 34.19 15.12
N ALA A 291 25.70 33.30 15.55
CA ALA A 291 26.11 32.15 14.74
C ALA A 291 25.07 31.01 14.76
N ASN A 292 24.21 30.96 15.78
CA ASN A 292 23.24 29.88 16.00
C ASN A 292 21.89 30.12 15.30
N VAL A 293 21.62 31.36 14.89
CA VAL A 293 20.39 31.76 14.20
C VAL A 293 20.76 32.50 12.93
N CYS A 294 20.35 31.96 11.78
CA CYS A 294 20.46 32.61 10.49
C CYS A 294 19.15 33.33 10.19
N ARG A 295 19.17 34.66 10.25
CA ARG A 295 17.98 35.49 10.06
C ARG A 295 17.85 35.97 8.63
N LEU A 296 16.70 35.76 8.02
CA LEU A 296 16.28 36.38 6.77
C LEU A 296 15.28 37.49 7.09
N ASP A 297 15.68 38.74 6.93
CA ASP A 297 14.80 39.89 7.05
C ASP A 297 14.27 40.29 5.65
N ILE A 298 12.96 40.29 5.50
CA ILE A 298 12.24 40.67 4.29
C ILE A 298 11.51 41.99 4.56
N VAL A 299 11.87 43.02 3.80
CA VAL A 299 11.32 44.37 3.90
C VAL A 299 10.29 44.56 2.80
N ALA A 300 9.06 44.88 3.20
CA ALA A 300 7.97 45.20 2.27
C ALA A 300 8.36 46.36 1.34
N ASP A 301 7.90 46.30 0.09
CA ASP A 301 8.20 47.31 -0.94
C ASP A 301 7.87 48.74 -0.51
N GLU A 302 6.82 48.90 0.30
CA GLU A 302 6.36 50.18 0.85
C GLU A 302 7.36 50.84 1.81
N HIS A 303 8.23 50.04 2.43
CA HIS A 303 9.21 50.48 3.44
C HIS A 303 10.65 50.44 2.92
N LYS A 304 10.84 50.21 1.61
CA LYS A 304 12.17 50.23 0.99
C LYS A 304 12.72 51.65 0.96
N VAL A 305 13.87 51.83 1.58
CA VAL A 305 14.74 52.98 1.28
C VAL A 305 15.33 52.76 -0.11
N THR A 306 15.25 53.76 -0.98
CA THR A 306 15.83 53.75 -2.34
C THR A 306 17.24 53.13 -2.34
N ASN A 307 17.43 52.07 -3.15
CA ASN A 307 18.64 51.24 -3.29
C ASN A 307 18.93 50.18 -2.20
N SER A 308 18.00 49.90 -1.28
CA SER A 308 18.16 48.79 -0.32
C SER A 308 17.60 47.47 -0.86
N SER A 309 18.26 46.35 -0.58
CA SER A 309 17.76 45.02 -0.95
C SER A 309 16.48 44.69 -0.18
N SER A 310 15.48 44.09 -0.84
CA SER A 310 14.24 43.63 -0.16
C SER A 310 14.55 42.55 0.87
N HIS A 311 15.56 41.72 0.59
CA HIS A 311 15.92 40.59 1.43
C HIS A 311 17.35 40.78 1.93
N VAL A 312 17.55 40.56 3.23
CA VAL A 312 18.86 40.65 3.88
C VAL A 312 19.03 39.47 4.82
N VAL A 313 20.11 38.71 4.63
CA VAL A 313 20.54 37.65 5.54
C VAL A 313 21.45 38.26 6.61
N ARG A 314 21.10 38.04 7.87
CA ARG A 314 21.87 38.44 9.04
C ARG A 314 22.29 37.19 9.81
N TRP A 315 23.50 36.72 9.52
CA TRP A 315 24.13 35.59 10.18
C TRP A 315 25.58 35.93 10.47
N THR A 316 26.04 35.71 11.70
CA THR A 316 27.43 36.02 12.10
C THR A 316 28.33 34.79 12.07
N GLY A 317 27.81 33.64 11.60
CA GLY A 317 28.65 32.47 11.39
C GLY A 317 29.52 32.61 10.14
N ALA A 318 30.59 31.83 10.11
CA ALA A 318 31.49 31.77 8.97
C ALA A 318 31.19 30.54 8.12
N LEU A 319 31.21 30.72 6.79
CA LEU A 319 31.19 29.59 5.87
C LEU A 319 32.55 28.88 5.92
N PRO A 320 32.56 27.53 5.97
CA PRO A 320 33.82 26.78 5.90
C PRO A 320 34.49 26.94 4.53
N LEU A 321 35.82 26.79 4.48
CA LEU A 321 36.61 26.85 3.23
C LEU A 321 36.13 25.81 2.19
N LYS A 322 35.70 24.64 2.66
CA LYS A 322 35.04 23.61 1.86
C LYS A 322 33.60 23.45 2.34
N LEU A 323 32.65 23.66 1.43
CA LEU A 323 31.22 23.54 1.70
C LEU A 323 30.78 22.07 1.64
N PRO A 324 29.66 21.72 2.32
CA PRO A 324 29.04 20.41 2.16
C PRO A 324 28.81 20.04 0.69
N THR A 325 29.06 18.79 0.37
CA THR A 325 28.93 18.21 -0.97
C THR A 325 27.47 18.34 -1.45
N LEU A 326 26.50 17.99 -0.60
CA LEU A 326 25.07 18.16 -0.88
C LEU A 326 24.72 19.61 -1.24
N LEU A 327 25.18 20.57 -0.43
CA LEU A 327 24.95 22.00 -0.70
C LEU A 327 25.48 22.40 -2.07
N THR A 328 26.70 21.98 -2.41
CA THR A 328 27.33 22.31 -3.69
C THR A 328 26.55 21.70 -4.87
N LYS A 329 26.03 20.47 -4.71
CA LYS A 329 25.17 19.82 -5.71
C LYS A 329 23.83 20.57 -5.88
N ILE A 330 23.19 20.99 -4.78
CA ILE A 330 21.94 21.77 -4.80
C ILE A 330 22.16 23.12 -5.49
N GLU A 331 23.20 23.87 -5.09
CA GLU A 331 23.53 25.18 -5.67
C GLU A 331 23.73 25.08 -7.19
N LYS A 332 24.54 24.12 -7.65
CA LYS A 332 24.77 23.88 -9.09
C LYS A 332 23.49 23.50 -9.84
N SER A 333 22.59 22.76 -9.20
CA SER A 333 21.34 22.32 -9.81
C SER A 333 20.36 23.47 -9.99
N LEU A 334 20.29 24.39 -9.02
CA LEU A 334 19.47 25.59 -9.09
C LEU A 334 20.02 26.60 -10.11
N GLU A 335 21.34 26.64 -10.32
CA GLU A 335 22.02 27.47 -11.32
C GLU A 335 21.84 26.97 -12.76
N ASN A 336 21.46 25.71 -12.95
CA ASN A 336 21.35 25.14 -14.28
C ASN A 336 20.03 25.52 -14.97
N GLU A 337 20.11 26.46 -15.89
CA GLU A 337 18.98 26.92 -16.70
C GLU A 337 18.48 25.89 -17.72
N LYS A 338 19.29 24.87 -18.04
CA LYS A 338 18.91 23.82 -19.01
C LYS A 338 17.98 22.77 -18.42
N LEU A 339 17.89 22.69 -17.09
CA LEU A 339 17.05 21.70 -16.41
C LEU A 339 15.65 22.25 -16.16
N GLY A 340 14.63 21.48 -16.56
CA GLY A 340 13.23 21.78 -16.26
C GLY A 340 12.93 21.65 -14.76
N ILE A 341 11.87 22.33 -14.30
CA ILE A 341 11.45 22.36 -12.89
C ILE A 341 11.24 20.94 -12.34
N SER A 342 10.54 20.07 -13.08
CA SER A 342 10.27 18.69 -12.67
C SER A 342 11.55 17.85 -12.56
N THR A 343 12.53 18.07 -13.44
CA THR A 343 13.83 17.39 -13.40
C THR A 343 14.64 17.82 -12.18
N ILE A 344 14.68 19.13 -11.89
CA ILE A 344 15.34 19.64 -10.69
C ILE A 344 14.65 19.08 -9.44
N LYS A 345 13.31 19.07 -9.40
CA LYS A 345 12.54 18.50 -8.27
C LYS A 345 12.92 17.04 -8.02
N ALA A 346 12.92 16.20 -9.05
CA ALA A 346 13.31 14.79 -8.93
C ALA A 346 14.78 14.63 -8.51
N HIS A 347 15.67 15.46 -9.05
CA HIS A 347 17.09 15.43 -8.68
C HIS A 347 17.32 15.82 -7.22
N LEU A 348 16.67 16.88 -6.72
CA LEU A 348 16.76 17.28 -5.32
C LEU A 348 16.19 16.23 -4.38
N ALA A 349 15.08 15.57 -4.75
CA ALA A 349 14.53 14.47 -3.97
C ALA A 349 15.51 13.30 -3.87
N ALA A 350 16.12 12.89 -4.99
CA ALA A 350 17.12 11.83 -5.01
C ALA A 350 18.36 12.18 -4.17
N LEU A 351 18.80 13.45 -4.21
CA LEU A 351 19.89 13.93 -3.36
C LEU A 351 19.53 13.91 -1.87
N GLN A 352 18.32 14.34 -1.53
CA GLN A 352 17.84 14.28 -0.14
C GLN A 352 17.79 12.84 0.36
N GLU A 353 17.30 11.91 -0.46
CA GLU A 353 17.23 10.48 -0.13
C GLU A 353 18.63 9.85 0.03
N GLU A 354 19.54 10.08 -0.93
CA GLU A 354 20.95 9.66 -0.87
C GLU A 354 21.57 10.06 0.47
N TRP A 355 21.43 11.34 0.83
CA TRP A 355 22.07 11.91 2.02
C TRP A 355 21.35 11.54 3.33
N SER A 356 20.03 11.34 3.29
CA SER A 356 19.25 10.80 4.40
C SER A 356 19.70 9.38 4.71
N ASN A 357 19.89 8.54 3.68
CA ASN A 357 20.38 7.16 3.85
C ASN A 357 21.81 7.12 4.39
N ILE A 358 22.71 8.00 3.92
CA ILE A 358 24.04 8.14 4.50
C ILE A 358 23.95 8.54 5.98
N ALA A 359 23.10 9.50 6.34
CA ALA A 359 22.89 9.89 7.73
C ALA A 359 22.34 8.73 8.59
N LYS A 360 21.37 7.94 8.08
CA LYS A 360 20.83 6.73 8.72
C LYS A 360 21.94 5.72 9.03
N VAL A 361 22.80 5.43 8.05
CA VAL A 361 23.94 4.51 8.24
C VAL A 361 24.94 5.04 9.27
N VAL A 362 25.30 6.33 9.18
CA VAL A 362 26.22 6.99 10.12
C VAL A 362 25.65 6.99 11.54
N HIS A 363 24.36 7.26 11.70
CA HIS A 363 23.66 7.24 12.99
C HIS A 363 23.64 5.85 13.61
N ALA A 364 23.28 4.82 12.84
CA ALA A 364 23.26 3.43 13.31
C ALA A 364 24.64 2.96 13.80
N MET A 365 25.70 3.36 13.11
CA MET A 365 27.08 3.02 13.50
C MET A 365 27.55 3.73 14.76
N ARG A 366 27.06 4.95 15.03
CA ARG A 366 27.34 5.65 16.30
C ARG A 366 26.77 4.92 17.51
N GLY A 367 25.57 4.36 17.40
CA GLY A 367 24.93 3.60 18.48
C GLY A 367 25.71 2.35 18.89
N ARG A 368 26.48 1.76 17.95
CA ARG A 368 27.22 0.51 18.16
C ARG A 368 28.63 0.70 18.75
N GLY A 369 29.03 1.91 19.14
CA GLY A 369 30.31 2.16 19.82
C GLY A 369 31.57 2.11 18.93
N HIS A 370 31.43 2.03 17.60
CA HIS A 370 32.55 1.94 16.65
C HIS A 370 32.95 3.33 16.11
N SER A 371 33.25 4.29 17.00
CA SER A 371 33.54 5.68 16.60
C SER A 371 34.84 5.86 15.81
N GLY A 372 35.79 4.92 15.91
CA GLY A 372 37.08 4.95 15.20
C GLY A 372 36.95 4.78 13.69
N ASP A 373 36.04 3.90 13.24
CA ASP A 373 35.87 3.54 11.82
C ASP A 373 34.89 4.49 11.09
N LEU A 374 34.25 5.41 11.81
CA LEU A 374 33.21 6.28 11.26
C LEU A 374 33.73 7.21 10.16
N SER A 375 34.96 7.70 10.31
CA SER A 375 35.56 8.61 9.32
C SER A 375 35.88 7.89 8.01
N GLU A 376 36.31 6.64 8.09
CA GLU A 376 36.57 5.79 6.92
C GLU A 376 35.26 5.39 6.23
N LEU A 377 34.24 5.01 7.01
CA LEU A 377 32.90 4.72 6.49
C LEU A 377 32.30 5.92 5.77
N MET A 378 32.38 7.13 6.36
CA MET A 378 31.91 8.36 5.72
C MET A 378 32.58 8.57 4.36
N LEU A 379 33.90 8.39 4.29
CA LEU A 379 34.65 8.51 3.03
C LEU A 379 34.20 7.48 1.98
N ASN A 380 33.96 6.23 2.39
CA ASN A 380 33.46 5.16 1.51
C ASN A 380 32.05 5.44 0.98
N LEU A 381 31.23 6.14 1.76
CA LEU A 381 29.89 6.61 1.36
C LEU A 381 29.93 7.92 0.54
N GLY A 382 31.12 8.44 0.23
CA GLY A 382 31.30 9.67 -0.53
C GLY A 382 31.10 10.96 0.27
N ALA A 383 31.03 10.88 1.60
CA ALA A 383 30.94 12.02 2.50
C ALA A 383 32.31 12.37 3.11
N GLY A 384 32.73 13.62 2.96
CA GLY A 384 34.01 14.09 3.51
C GLY A 384 33.90 14.66 4.93
N PRO A 385 35.03 15.06 5.54
CA PRO A 385 35.02 15.72 6.85
C PRO A 385 34.19 17.01 6.87
N HIS A 386 34.10 17.73 5.74
CA HIS A 386 33.29 18.94 5.58
C HIS A 386 31.78 18.68 5.61
N ASP A 387 31.35 17.43 5.41
CA ASP A 387 29.95 17.02 5.44
C ASP A 387 29.47 16.63 6.84
N LYS A 388 30.41 16.46 7.80
CA LYS A 388 30.11 15.95 9.14
C LYS A 388 29.00 16.71 9.85
N LYS A 389 29.03 18.06 9.81
CA LYS A 389 28.02 18.90 10.48
C LYS A 389 26.62 18.72 9.88
N LEU A 390 26.52 18.47 8.57
CA LEU A 390 25.26 18.18 7.90
C LEU A 390 24.72 16.82 8.34
N LEU A 391 25.56 15.79 8.34
CA LEU A 391 25.18 14.45 8.77
C LEU A 391 24.80 14.39 10.25
N ASP A 392 25.51 15.14 11.10
CA ASP A 392 25.17 15.30 12.51
C ASP A 392 23.76 15.88 12.67
N ALA A 393 23.44 16.97 11.94
CA ALA A 393 22.13 17.60 11.98
C ALA A 393 21.02 16.66 11.48
N TRP A 394 21.27 15.88 10.44
CA TRP A 394 20.28 14.97 9.86
C TRP A 394 20.08 13.70 10.69
N SER A 395 21.09 13.30 11.46
CA SER A 395 20.99 12.18 12.41
C SER A 395 20.09 12.52 13.61
N MET A 396 19.96 13.79 13.98
CA MET A 396 19.10 14.23 15.10
C MET A 396 17.60 13.99 14.87
N GLY A 397 17.17 13.85 13.62
CA GLY A 397 15.79 13.50 13.29
C GLY A 397 15.48 12.01 13.41
N LEU A 398 16.49 11.16 13.59
CA LEU A 398 16.32 9.71 13.65
C LEU A 398 16.03 9.25 15.08
N PRO A 399 15.28 8.14 15.27
CA PRO A 399 15.04 7.59 16.59
C PRO A 399 16.36 7.23 17.29
N PRO A 400 16.42 7.31 18.63
CA PRO A 400 17.59 6.87 19.37
C PRO A 400 17.87 5.40 19.03
N ASN A 401 19.13 5.05 18.80
CA ASN A 401 19.50 3.66 18.55
C ASN A 401 19.07 2.81 19.75
N PRO A 402 18.45 1.62 19.52
CA PRO A 402 18.27 0.67 20.59
C PRO A 402 19.65 0.32 21.16
N ALA A 403 19.82 0.57 22.45
CA ALA A 403 21.06 0.31 23.19
C ALA A 403 21.37 -1.18 23.26
#